data_AF-A0A060DS44-F1
#
_entry.id   AF-A0A060DS44-F1
#
_cell.length_a   1.000
_cell.length_b   1.000
_cell.length_c   1.000
_cell.angle_alpha   90.00
_cell.angle_beta   90.00
_cell.angle_gamma   90.00
#
_symmetry.space_group_name_H-M   'P 1'
#
loop_
_entity.id
_entity.type
_entity.pdbx_description
1 polymer ?
#
loop_
_entity_poly.entity_id
_entity_poly.type
_entity_poly.pdbx_seq_one_letter_code
_entity_poly.pdbx_strand_id
1 'polypeptide(L)'
;MSEHDSENGAGFPSLDEPYFEAPDLGKLTPGHVSTHPPRILLLYGSLRERSYSRFLTEEAARLLQRMGAETRIFDPRDLPLPDSVPAD
;
A
#
# COMPACT_ATOMS: atom_id res chain seq x y z
N MET A 1 33.97 -36.04 33.24
CA MET A 1 33.43 -34.70 33.48
C MET A 1 33.91 -33.81 32.36
N SER A 2 33.16 -33.83 31.27
CA SER A 2 33.27 -32.88 30.16
C SER A 2 32.01 -33.14 29.34
N GLU A 3 30.92 -32.54 29.80
CA GLU A 3 29.68 -32.45 29.04
C GLU A 3 30.02 -31.71 27.75
N HIS A 4 29.91 -32.41 26.63
CA HIS A 4 29.86 -31.77 25.33
C HIS A 4 28.58 -30.94 25.32
N ASP A 5 28.72 -29.66 25.66
CA ASP A 5 27.70 -28.65 25.41
C ASP A 5 27.31 -28.76 23.95
N SER A 6 26.14 -29.36 23.75
CA SER A 6 25.49 -29.46 22.48
C SER A 6 25.17 -28.03 22.09
N GLU A 7 25.90 -27.48 21.12
CA GLU A 7 25.55 -26.23 20.45
C GLU A 7 24.17 -26.41 19.82
N ASN A 8 23.13 -26.16 20.61
CA ASN A 8 21.79 -25.89 20.13
C ASN A 8 21.87 -24.54 19.41
N GLY A 9 22.21 -24.58 18.12
CA GLY A 9 22.13 -23.44 17.19
C GLY A 9 20.69 -22.96 16.93
N ALA A 10 19.83 -22.99 17.96
CA ALA A 10 18.43 -22.65 17.91
C ALA A 10 18.13 -21.22 18.40
N GLY A 11 19.16 -20.39 18.58
CA GLY A 11 18.99 -18.97 18.83
C GLY A 11 18.89 -18.21 17.51
N PHE A 12 17.94 -17.27 17.41
CA PHE A 12 17.92 -16.29 16.34
C PHE A 12 18.44 -14.95 16.89
N PRO A 13 19.76 -14.75 17.00
CA PRO A 13 20.35 -13.63 17.75
C PRO A 13 20.07 -12.25 17.14
N SER A 14 19.68 -12.21 15.86
CA SER A 14 19.28 -10.97 15.18
C SER A 14 17.79 -10.65 15.36
N LEU A 15 17.02 -11.53 16.02
CA LEU A 15 15.60 -11.33 16.27
C LEU A 15 15.40 -10.61 17.60
N ASP A 16 14.64 -9.52 17.56
CA ASP A 16 14.18 -8.84 18.76
C ASP A 16 12.79 -9.38 19.14
N GLU A 17 12.79 -10.41 20.00
CA GLU A 17 11.61 -11.20 20.40
C GLU A 17 10.37 -10.36 20.82
N PRO A 18 10.49 -9.24 21.55
CA PRO A 18 9.35 -8.39 21.90
C PRO A 18 8.56 -7.83 20.70
N TYR A 19 9.16 -7.76 19.50
CA TYR A 19 8.50 -7.31 18.27
C TYR A 19 8.13 -8.45 17.33
N PHE A 20 8.52 -9.69 17.66
CA PHE A 20 8.19 -10.85 16.85
C PHE A 20 6.78 -11.35 17.21
N GLU A 21 5.90 -11.33 16.22
CA GLU A 21 4.58 -11.93 16.32
C GLU A 21 4.43 -12.99 15.23
N ALA A 22 4.21 -14.24 15.64
CA ALA A 22 3.93 -15.31 14.67
C ALA A 22 2.62 -15.01 13.91
N PRO A 23 2.56 -15.24 12.58
CA PRO A 23 1.35 -14.98 11.81
C PRO A 23 0.14 -15.73 12.36
N ASP A 24 -0.93 -14.98 12.65
CA ASP A 24 -2.21 -15.51 13.13
C ASP A 24 -3.30 -15.26 12.08
N LEU A 25 -3.89 -16.33 11.55
CA LEU A 25 -4.98 -16.24 10.57
C LEU A 25 -6.23 -15.56 11.15
N GLY A 26 -6.44 -15.64 12.47
CA GLY A 26 -7.53 -14.96 13.16
C GLY A 26 -7.43 -13.44 13.04
N LYS A 27 -6.22 -12.89 12.95
CA LYS A 27 -5.97 -11.45 12.80
C LYS A 27 -6.15 -10.93 11.38
N LEU A 28 -6.25 -11.82 10.39
CA LEU A 28 -6.55 -11.45 9.00
C LEU A 28 -8.04 -11.20 8.76
N THR A 29 -8.90 -11.74 9.61
CA THR A 29 -10.35 -11.51 9.53
C THR A 29 -10.67 -10.23 10.30
N PRO A 30 -11.10 -9.14 9.63
CA PRO A 30 -11.42 -7.91 10.34
C PRO A 30 -12.64 -8.13 11.24
N GLY A 31 -12.57 -7.65 12.48
CA GLY A 31 -13.70 -7.71 13.42
C GLY A 31 -14.92 -6.91 12.95
N HIS A 32 -14.73 -5.97 12.03
CA HIS A 32 -15.80 -5.23 11.36
C HIS A 32 -15.42 -4.98 9.89
N VAL A 33 -16.31 -5.34 8.97
CA VAL A 33 -16.14 -5.07 7.53
C VAL A 33 -16.65 -3.66 7.24
N SER A 34 -15.85 -2.85 6.57
CA SER A 34 -16.26 -1.51 6.13
C SER A 34 -17.53 -1.58 5.27
N THR A 35 -18.51 -0.73 5.62
CA THR A 35 -19.79 -0.63 4.90
C THR A 35 -19.80 0.47 3.83
N HIS A 36 -18.77 1.31 3.81
CA HIS A 36 -18.63 2.35 2.78
C HIS A 36 -18.07 1.77 1.48
N PRO A 37 -18.32 2.43 0.32
CA PRO A 37 -17.65 2.12 -0.95
C PRO A 37 -16.11 2.06 -0.82
N PRO A 38 -15.42 1.13 -1.50
CA PRO A 38 -13.96 1.18 -1.61
C PRO A 38 -13.51 2.52 -2.21
N ARG A 39 -12.56 3.20 -1.56
CA ARG A 39 -12.05 4.51 -2.00
C ARG A 39 -10.76 4.32 -2.79
N ILE A 40 -10.78 4.73 -4.05
CA ILE A 40 -9.66 4.50 -4.97
C ILE A 40 -9.23 5.85 -5.58
N LEU A 41 -7.98 6.23 -5.32
CA LEU A 41 -7.32 7.34 -5.98
C LEU A 41 -6.63 6.82 -7.24
N LEU A 42 -6.91 7.45 -8.39
CA LEU A 42 -6.27 7.12 -9.65
C LEU A 42 -5.31 8.24 -10.06
N LEU A 43 -4.12 7.82 -10.50
CA LEU A 43 -3.05 8.68 -10.99
C LEU A 43 -2.75 8.34 -12.45
N TYR A 44 -2.28 9.32 -13.23
CA TYR A 44 -1.82 9.10 -14.61
C TYR A 44 -0.46 9.77 -14.84
N GLY A 45 0.38 9.15 -15.67
CA GLY A 45 1.78 9.53 -15.86
C GLY A 45 2.08 10.40 -17.09
N SER A 46 1.09 11.12 -17.63
CA SER A 46 1.31 11.99 -18.82
C SER A 46 0.40 13.20 -18.81
N LEU A 47 1.01 14.38 -18.91
CA LEU A 47 0.36 15.69 -19.02
C LEU A 47 0.13 16.15 -20.46
N ARG A 48 0.44 15.30 -21.44
CA ARG A 48 0.19 15.61 -22.86
C ARG A 48 -1.30 15.88 -23.07
N GLU A 49 -1.62 16.80 -23.97
CA GLU A 49 -2.99 17.10 -24.37
C GLU A 49 -3.78 15.82 -24.72
N ARG A 50 -3.20 14.99 -25.59
CA ARG A 50 -3.67 13.62 -25.88
C ARG A 50 -2.89 12.60 -25.07
N SER A 51 -3.37 12.31 -23.87
CA SER A 51 -2.77 11.36 -22.94
C SER A 51 -3.60 10.07 -22.87
N TYR A 52 -3.10 9.00 -23.50
CA TYR A 52 -3.79 7.69 -23.46
C TYR A 52 -3.84 7.09 -22.06
N SER A 53 -2.84 7.36 -21.21
CA SER A 53 -2.89 6.96 -19.81
C SER A 53 -3.99 7.69 -19.05
N ARG A 54 -4.19 9.00 -19.29
CA ARG A 54 -5.33 9.74 -18.73
C ARG A 54 -6.67 9.16 -19.21
N PHE A 55 -6.82 8.90 -20.51
CA PHE A 55 -8.05 8.30 -21.05
C PHE A 55 -8.34 6.91 -20.46
N LEU A 56 -7.32 6.06 -20.34
CA LEU A 56 -7.46 4.76 -19.69
C LEU A 56 -7.85 4.90 -18.21
N THR A 57 -7.24 5.85 -17.50
CA THR A 57 -7.57 6.16 -16.11
C THR A 57 -9.04 6.61 -15.96
N GLU A 58 -9.56 7.42 -16.90
CA GLU A 58 -10.97 7.81 -16.92
C GLU A 58 -11.91 6.61 -17.14
N GLU A 59 -11.59 5.70 -18.08
CA GLU A 59 -12.38 4.47 -18.29
C GLU A 59 -12.31 3.53 -17.08
N ALA A 60 -11.14 3.38 -16.46
CA ALA A 60 -10.97 2.60 -15.24
C ALA A 60 -11.81 3.16 -14.09
N ALA A 61 -11.86 4.49 -13.93
CA ALA A 61 -12.71 5.13 -12.94
C ALA A 61 -14.20 4.83 -13.18
N ARG A 62 -14.67 4.83 -14.44
CA ARG A 62 -16.05 4.46 -14.77
C ARG A 62 -16.34 3.00 -14.42
N LEU A 63 -15.44 2.07 -14.75
CA LEU A 63 -15.60 0.65 -14.38
C LEU A 63 -15.67 0.46 -12.86
N LEU A 64 -14.74 1.07 -12.12
CA LEU A 64 -14.69 0.96 -10.66
C LEU A 64 -15.94 1.54 -9.98
N GLN A 65 -16.45 2.68 -10.47
CA GLN A 65 -17.73 3.23 -9.99
C GLN A 65 -18.89 2.26 -10.25
N ARG A 66 -18.93 1.61 -11.41
CA ARG A 66 -19.93 0.58 -11.73
C ARG A 66 -19.80 -0.67 -10.86
N MET A 67 -18.60 -0.95 -10.35
CA MET A 67 -18.33 -2.00 -9.37
C MET A 67 -18.60 -1.56 -7.92
N GLY A 68 -19.05 -0.32 -7.69
CA GLY A 68 -19.44 0.20 -6.37
C GLY A 68 -18.33 0.93 -5.61
N ALA A 69 -17.25 1.35 -6.26
CA ALA A 69 -16.19 2.15 -5.65
C ALA A 69 -16.47 3.66 -5.69
N GLU A 70 -15.93 4.39 -4.71
CA GLU A 70 -15.76 5.85 -4.75
C GLU A 70 -14.39 6.13 -5.38
N THR A 71 -14.36 6.80 -6.54
CA THR A 71 -13.11 7.12 -7.25
C THR A 71 -12.82 8.61 -7.28
N ARG A 72 -11.53 8.96 -7.23
CA ARG A 72 -11.03 10.32 -7.49
C ARG A 72 -9.82 10.22 -8.41
N ILE A 73 -9.73 11.12 -9.38
CA ILE A 73 -8.57 11.23 -10.28
C ILE A 73 -7.81 12.49 -9.88
N PHE A 74 -6.51 12.35 -9.63
CA PHE A 74 -5.65 13.51 -9.36
C PHE A 74 -5.13 14.10 -10.67
N ASP A 75 -5.13 15.42 -10.78
CA ASP A 75 -4.52 16.14 -11.91
C ASP A 75 -3.14 16.68 -11.51
N PRO A 76 -2.03 16.13 -12.06
CA PRO A 76 -0.69 16.50 -11.64
C PRO A 76 -0.10 17.71 -12.36
N ARG A 77 -0.89 18.48 -13.15
CA ARG A 77 -0.37 19.61 -13.95
C ARG A 77 0.41 20.66 -13.16
N ASP A 78 -0.06 20.95 -11.96
CA ASP A 78 0.49 22.00 -11.09
C ASP A 78 1.29 21.42 -9.92
N LEU A 79 1.61 20.12 -9.97
CA LEU A 79 2.40 19.47 -8.94
C LEU A 79 3.87 19.89 -9.08
N PRO A 80 4.47 20.55 -8.07
CA PRO A 80 5.87 20.92 -8.13
C PRO A 80 6.75 19.68 -8.15
N LEU A 81 7.99 19.84 -8.64
CA LEU A 81 8.98 18.81 -8.45
C LEU A 81 9.30 18.70 -6.94
N PRO A 82 9.64 17.49 -6.45
CA PRO A 82 10.19 17.35 -5.12
C PRO A 82 11.35 18.34 -4.92
N ASP A 83 11.37 19.00 -3.76
CA ASP A 83 12.38 19.98 -3.36
C ASP A 83 12.48 21.25 -4.24
N SER A 84 11.56 21.49 -5.18
CA SER A 84 11.58 22.69 -6.02
C SER A 84 10.89 23.91 -5.41
N VAL A 85 10.22 23.74 -4.28
CA VAL A 85 9.53 24.79 -3.52
C VAL A 85 9.90 24.70 -2.04
N PRO A 86 10.00 25.83 -1.30
CA PRO A 86 10.21 25.80 0.14
C PRO A 86 9.12 24.99 0.86
N ALA A 87 9.47 24.37 1.98
CA ALA A 87 8.46 23.82 2.89
C ALA A 87 7.66 24.96 3.54
N ASP A 88 6.35 24.80 3.61
CA ASP A 88 5.44 25.70 4.33
C ASP A 88 5.70 25.71 5.85
#